data_AF-A0A3S5A9D6-F1
#
_entry.id   AF-A0A3S5A9D6-F1
#
_cell.length_a   1.000
_cell.length_b   1.000
_cell.length_c   1.000
_cell.angle_alpha   90.00
_cell.angle_beta   90.00
_cell.angle_gamma   90.00
#
_symmetry.space_group_name_H-M   'P 1'
#
loop_
_entity.id
_entity.type
_entity.pdbx_description
1 polymer ?
#
loop_
_entity_poly.entity_id
_entity_poly.type
_entity_poly.pdbx_seq_one_letter_code
_entity_poly.pdbx_strand_id
1 'polypeptide(L)'
;MTDNLSRHEILQWINNCLESNYGKIEELCTGAAYCQLTDMLFPGTLVFKKVKFNTKLEHEYINNFKVLQGLFKKHGVDKEVPIEKLVKGKFQDNFEFVQWFKRFFDGNYDGHPYDALAARGGESLVGSGRPVSKPQGVQRSTISTTVRVSKLCMYNRYRKP
;
A
#
# COMPACT_ATOMS: atom_id res chain seq x y z
N MET A 1 -13.85 4.68 -16.22
CA MET A 1 -12.40 4.69 -16.51
C MET A 1 -11.78 5.31 -15.28
N THR A 2 -11.02 4.55 -14.49
CA THR A 2 -10.40 5.15 -13.30
C THR A 2 -9.17 5.91 -13.79
N ASP A 3 -9.28 7.23 -13.84
CA ASP A 3 -8.17 8.10 -14.23
C ASP A 3 -6.95 7.85 -13.34
N ASN A 4 -5.75 7.93 -13.92
CA ASN A 4 -4.51 7.76 -13.18
C ASN A 4 -4.39 8.89 -12.15
N LEU A 5 -4.34 8.54 -10.86
CA LEU A 5 -4.15 9.51 -9.78
C LEU A 5 -2.81 10.24 -9.92
N SER A 6 -2.83 11.52 -9.56
CA SER A 6 -1.61 12.32 -9.41
C SER A 6 -0.77 11.82 -8.24
N ARG A 7 0.52 12.19 -8.22
CA ARG A 7 1.44 11.86 -7.12
C ARG A 7 0.91 12.27 -5.74
N HIS A 8 0.23 13.42 -5.64
CA HIS A 8 -0.25 13.95 -4.37
C HIS A 8 -1.44 13.13 -3.86
N GLU A 9 -2.36 12.77 -4.76
CA GLU A 9 -3.52 11.93 -4.43
C GLU A 9 -3.10 10.52 -4.01
N ILE A 10 -2.08 9.94 -4.67
CA ILE A 10 -1.53 8.64 -4.26
C ILE A 10 -0.93 8.70 -2.86
N LEU A 11 -0.10 9.70 -2.58
CA LEU A 11 0.51 9.85 -1.25
C LEU A 11 -0.55 10.07 -0.18
N GLN A 12 -1.54 10.94 -0.45
CA GLN A 12 -2.64 11.18 0.47
C GLN A 12 -3.45 9.89 0.73
N TRP A 13 -3.73 9.11 -0.31
CA TRP A 13 -4.42 7.84 -0.17
C TRP A 13 -3.65 6.86 0.73
N ILE A 14 -2.36 6.64 0.47
CA ILE A 14 -1.53 5.73 1.29
C ILE A 14 -1.46 6.22 2.73
N ASN A 15 -1.23 7.53 2.93
CA ASN A 15 -1.13 8.12 4.27
C ASN A 15 -2.43 7.97 5.07
N ASN A 16 -3.59 8.10 4.42
CA ASN A 16 -4.88 7.87 5.06
C ASN A 16 -5.12 6.39 5.39
N CYS A 17 -4.75 5.47 4.50
CA CYS A 17 -4.89 4.04 4.73
C CYS A 17 -4.00 3.52 5.86
N LEU A 18 -2.75 3.99 5.93
CA LEU A 18 -1.74 3.39 6.79
C LEU A 18 -1.41 4.20 8.05
N GLU A 19 -2.05 5.36 8.26
CA GLU A 19 -1.65 6.32 9.29
C GLU A 19 -0.13 6.63 9.20
N SER A 20 0.30 6.98 7.99
CA SER A 20 1.70 7.29 7.67
C SER A 20 1.88 8.76 7.25
N ASN A 21 3.13 9.15 7.02
CA ASN A 21 3.47 10.52 6.63
C ASN A 21 4.50 10.54 5.47
N TYR A 22 4.24 9.77 4.41
CA TYR A 22 5.08 9.76 3.21
C TYR A 22 4.99 11.09 2.48
N GLY A 23 6.15 11.68 2.18
CA GLY A 23 6.26 12.97 1.47
C GLY A 23 6.58 12.82 -0.01
N LYS A 24 7.13 11.68 -0.41
CA LYS A 24 7.64 11.39 -1.76
C LYS A 24 7.27 9.98 -2.17
N ILE A 25 7.02 9.77 -3.46
CA ILE A 25 6.68 8.45 -4.02
C ILE A 25 7.86 7.48 -3.86
N GLU A 26 9.07 8.01 -3.93
CA GLU A 26 10.33 7.29 -3.76
C GLU A 26 10.44 6.62 -2.40
N GLU A 27 9.75 7.10 -1.36
CA GLU A 27 9.75 6.47 -0.03
C GLU A 27 9.03 5.11 0.00
N LEU A 28 8.20 4.83 -1.02
CA LEU A 28 7.57 3.52 -1.19
C LEU A 28 8.56 2.43 -1.62
N CYS A 29 9.80 2.80 -1.96
CA CYS A 29 10.88 1.87 -2.31
C CYS A 29 11.26 0.90 -1.18
N THR A 30 10.84 1.18 0.05
CA THR A 30 11.05 0.30 1.20
C THR A 30 10.25 -0.99 1.10
N GLY A 31 9.19 -1.03 0.29
CA GLY A 31 8.29 -2.20 0.15
C GLY A 31 7.32 -2.40 1.32
N ALA A 32 7.50 -1.72 2.45
CA ALA A 32 6.73 -1.95 3.67
C ALA A 32 5.26 -1.54 3.52
N ALA A 33 5.00 -0.38 2.89
CA ALA A 33 3.65 0.10 2.63
C ALA A 33 2.83 -0.91 1.80
N TYR A 34 3.43 -1.49 0.76
CA TYR A 34 2.76 -2.48 -0.09
C TYR A 34 2.44 -3.77 0.66
N CYS A 35 3.33 -4.23 1.54
CA CYS A 35 3.08 -5.39 2.38
C CYS A 35 1.83 -5.15 3.24
N GLN A 36 1.75 -4.00 3.90
CA GLN A 36 0.63 -3.69 4.79
C GLN A 36 -0.67 -3.42 4.03
N LEU A 37 -0.62 -2.73 2.89
CA LEU A 37 -1.81 -2.55 2.04
C LEU A 37 -2.33 -3.90 1.52
N THR A 38 -1.45 -4.86 1.27
CA THR A 38 -1.87 -6.22 0.88
C THR A 38 -2.47 -6.98 2.06
N ASP A 39 -1.97 -6.79 3.28
CA ASP A 39 -2.64 -7.31 4.48
C ASP A 39 -4.03 -6.68 4.68
N MET A 40 -4.19 -5.40 4.37
CA MET A 40 -5.50 -4.74 4.36
C MET A 40 -6.45 -5.30 3.28
N LEU A 41 -5.94 -5.81 2.15
CA LEU A 41 -6.80 -6.52 1.19
C LEU A 41 -7.15 -7.93 1.65
N PHE A 42 -6.19 -8.60 2.29
CA PHE A 42 -6.30 -10.00 2.71
C PHE A 42 -5.85 -10.17 4.16
N PRO A 43 -6.70 -9.81 5.14
CA PRO A 43 -6.32 -9.80 6.56
C PRO A 43 -5.80 -11.14 7.06
N GLY A 44 -4.75 -11.11 7.88
CA GLY A 44 -4.18 -12.30 8.53
C GLY A 44 -3.24 -13.12 7.63
N THR A 45 -2.88 -12.61 6.45
CA THR A 45 -1.98 -13.30 5.53
C THR A 45 -0.54 -12.82 5.63
N LEU A 46 -0.32 -11.59 6.09
CA LEU A 46 1.01 -11.03 6.30
C LEU A 46 1.61 -11.50 7.63
N VAL A 47 2.87 -11.94 7.58
CA VAL A 47 3.67 -12.18 8.78
C VAL A 47 4.43 -10.89 9.12
N PHE A 48 3.82 -10.00 9.91
CA PHE A 48 4.35 -8.67 10.23
C PHE A 48 5.81 -8.68 10.71
N LYS A 49 6.22 -9.67 11.50
CA LYS A 49 7.61 -9.81 11.99
C LYS A 49 8.67 -9.93 10.87
N LYS A 50 8.27 -10.28 9.64
CA LYS A 50 9.16 -10.37 8.47
C LYS A 50 9.31 -9.04 7.73
N VAL A 51 8.48 -8.05 8.03
CA VAL A 51 8.51 -6.72 7.39
C VAL A 51 9.30 -5.77 8.26
N LYS A 52 10.18 -4.98 7.65
CA LYS A 52 10.90 -3.89 8.29
C LYS A 52 10.24 -2.58 7.88
N PHE A 53 9.54 -1.93 8.79
CA PHE A 53 8.70 -0.75 8.47
C PHE A 53 9.49 0.56 8.39
N ASN A 54 10.47 0.77 9.28
CA ASN A 54 11.26 2.00 9.37
C ASN A 54 12.75 1.80 9.02
N THR A 55 13.06 0.86 8.13
CA THR A 55 14.44 0.58 7.70
C THR A 55 14.98 1.65 6.74
N LYS A 56 16.31 1.78 6.71
CA LYS A 56 17.07 2.58 5.73
C LYS A 56 18.05 1.74 4.90
N LEU A 57 18.00 0.41 5.02
CA LEU A 57 18.97 -0.51 4.43
C LEU A 57 18.37 -1.18 3.20
N GLU A 58 19.01 -1.02 2.04
CA GLU A 58 18.49 -1.52 0.76
C GLU A 58 18.22 -3.04 0.77
N HIS A 59 19.06 -3.82 1.46
CA HIS A 59 18.86 -5.27 1.56
C HIS A 59 17.59 -5.64 2.36
N GLU A 60 17.16 -4.79 3.29
CA GLU A 60 15.88 -4.97 4.00
C GLU A 60 14.69 -4.59 3.10
N TYR A 61 14.86 -3.63 2.17
CA TYR A 61 13.83 -3.31 1.17
C TYR A 61 13.60 -4.48 0.22
N ILE A 62 14.68 -5.12 -0.23
CA ILE A 62 14.62 -6.34 -1.04
C ILE A 62 13.84 -7.43 -0.30
N ASN A 63 14.10 -7.61 1.00
CA ASN A 63 13.38 -8.59 1.81
C ASN A 63 11.88 -8.26 1.93
N ASN A 64 11.52 -6.99 2.14
CA ASN A 64 10.12 -6.56 2.15
C ASN A 64 9.43 -6.87 0.81
N PHE A 65 10.06 -6.58 -0.33
CA PHE A 65 9.47 -6.91 -1.63
C PHE A 65 9.37 -8.41 -1.90
N LYS A 66 10.29 -9.23 -1.37
CA LYS A 66 10.14 -10.70 -1.42
C LYS A 66 8.95 -11.17 -0.59
N VAL A 67 8.67 -10.54 0.55
CA VAL A 67 7.44 -10.80 1.32
C VAL A 67 6.20 -10.45 0.49
N LEU A 68 6.21 -9.30 -0.19
CA LEU A 68 5.13 -8.90 -1.10
C LEU A 68 4.92 -9.91 -2.25
N GLN A 69 5.99 -10.36 -2.90
CA GLN A 69 5.91 -11.40 -3.93
C GLN A 69 5.28 -12.69 -3.38
N GLY A 70 5.66 -13.08 -2.17
CA GLY A 70 5.06 -14.23 -1.47
C GLY A 70 3.55 -14.07 -1.27
N LEU A 71 3.10 -12.87 -0.89
CA LEU A 71 1.68 -12.55 -0.77
C LEU A 71 0.97 -12.60 -2.12
N PHE A 72 1.53 -11.99 -3.16
CA PHE A 72 0.97 -12.02 -4.51
C PHE A 72 0.82 -13.45 -5.02
N LYS A 73 1.84 -14.29 -4.86
CA LYS A 73 1.77 -15.72 -5.20
C LYS A 73 0.67 -16.44 -4.42
N LYS A 74 0.55 -16.19 -3.11
CA LYS A 74 -0.47 -16.81 -2.26
C LYS A 74 -1.90 -16.46 -2.71
N HIS A 75 -2.10 -15.26 -3.23
CA HIS A 75 -3.40 -14.77 -3.69
C HIS A 75 -3.61 -14.87 -5.21
N GLY A 76 -2.71 -15.54 -5.93
CA GLY A 76 -2.84 -15.73 -7.38
C GLY A 76 -2.74 -14.43 -8.19
N VAL A 77 -2.04 -13.43 -7.66
CA VAL A 77 -1.82 -12.13 -8.34
C VAL A 77 -0.68 -12.28 -9.34
N ASP A 78 -1.02 -12.30 -10.62
CA ASP A 78 -0.06 -12.38 -11.73
C ASP A 78 0.49 -11.00 -12.09
N LYS A 79 1.29 -10.44 -11.17
CA LYS A 79 2.05 -9.21 -11.39
C LYS A 79 3.49 -9.40 -10.97
N GLU A 80 4.39 -9.21 -11.92
CA GLU A 80 5.81 -9.11 -11.63
C GLU A 80 6.11 -7.83 -10.81
N VAL A 81 6.81 -8.00 -9.70
CA VAL A 81 7.33 -6.92 -8.86
C VAL A 81 8.78 -6.65 -9.28
N PRO A 82 9.10 -5.51 -9.94
CA PRO A 82 10.44 -5.21 -10.43
C PRO A 82 11.36 -4.75 -9.29
N ILE A 83 11.69 -5.65 -8.35
CA ILE A 83 12.38 -5.35 -7.09
C ILE A 83 13.63 -4.50 -7.32
N GLU A 84 14.51 -4.92 -8.24
CA GLU A 84 15.79 -4.25 -8.51
C GLU A 84 15.63 -2.79 -8.94
N LYS A 85 14.52 -2.45 -9.60
CA LYS A 85 14.22 -1.07 -10.01
C LYS A 85 13.60 -0.28 -8.85
N LEU A 86 12.66 -0.89 -8.13
CA LEU A 86 11.92 -0.23 -7.05
C LEU A 86 12.84 0.17 -5.89
N VAL A 87 13.71 -0.74 -5.44
CA VAL A 87 14.59 -0.50 -4.28
C VAL A 87 15.60 0.63 -4.50
N LYS A 88 15.86 1.02 -5.76
CA LYS A 88 16.70 2.18 -6.08
C LYS A 88 16.03 3.52 -5.82
N GLY A 89 14.76 3.53 -5.40
CA GLY A 89 14.04 4.75 -5.05
C GLY A 89 13.86 5.69 -6.23
N LYS A 90 13.86 5.19 -7.47
CA LYS A 90 13.62 6.02 -8.66
C LYS A 90 12.14 6.36 -8.76
N PHE A 91 11.83 7.65 -8.97
CA PHE A 91 10.46 8.14 -9.04
C PHE A 91 9.64 7.41 -10.11
N GLN A 92 10.16 7.29 -11.33
CA GLN A 92 9.42 6.72 -12.46
C GLN A 92 8.97 5.27 -12.19
N ASP A 93 9.90 4.40 -11.80
CA ASP A 93 9.60 3.00 -11.51
C ASP A 93 8.62 2.83 -10.33
N ASN A 94 8.84 3.61 -9.26
CA ASN A 94 7.96 3.57 -8.08
C ASN A 94 6.56 4.12 -8.39
N PHE A 95 6.47 5.19 -9.19
CA PHE A 95 5.20 5.81 -9.57
C PHE A 95 4.38 4.92 -10.51
N GLU A 96 5.03 4.24 -11.46
CA GLU A 96 4.36 3.26 -12.31
C GLU A 96 3.80 2.09 -11.48
N PHE A 97 4.61 1.54 -10.56
CA PHE A 97 4.19 0.42 -9.74
C PHE A 97 3.05 0.78 -8.79
N VAL A 98 3.11 1.94 -8.11
CA VAL A 98 2.04 2.36 -7.20
C VAL A 98 0.73 2.66 -7.92
N GLN A 99 0.76 3.19 -9.16
CA GLN A 99 -0.46 3.36 -9.96
C GLN A 99 -1.12 2.02 -10.28
N TRP A 100 -0.33 1.02 -10.68
CA TRP A 100 -0.84 -0.33 -10.87
C TRP A 100 -1.39 -0.89 -9.56
N PHE A 101 -0.65 -0.73 -8.46
CA PHE A 101 -1.04 -1.23 -7.14
C PHE A 101 -2.35 -0.60 -6.67
N LYS A 102 -2.57 0.69 -6.91
CA LYS A 102 -3.83 1.37 -6.59
C LYS A 102 -5.01 0.76 -7.34
N ARG A 103 -4.87 0.50 -8.64
CA ARG A 103 -5.92 -0.17 -9.43
C ARG A 103 -6.19 -1.59 -8.93
N PHE A 104 -5.14 -2.31 -8.56
CA PHE A 104 -5.25 -3.62 -7.92
C PHE A 104 -6.00 -3.51 -6.59
N PHE A 105 -5.66 -2.55 -5.74
CA PHE A 105 -6.32 -2.33 -4.46
C PHE A 105 -7.81 -2.00 -4.63
N ASP A 106 -8.15 -1.04 -5.49
CA ASP A 106 -9.54 -0.63 -5.75
C ASP A 106 -10.42 -1.77 -6.30
N GLY A 107 -9.82 -2.68 -7.07
CA GLY A 107 -10.52 -3.83 -7.63
C GLY A 107 -10.76 -4.97 -6.63
N ASN A 108 -10.07 -4.98 -5.48
CA ASN A 108 -10.10 -6.09 -4.52
C ASN A 108 -10.58 -5.69 -3.12
N TYR A 109 -10.51 -4.40 -2.75
CA TYR A 109 -10.93 -3.95 -1.44
C TYR A 109 -12.47 -3.94 -1.33
N ASP A 110 -13.00 -4.59 -0.31
CA ASP A 110 -14.44 -4.74 -0.06
C ASP A 110 -15.00 -3.70 0.93
N GLY A 111 -14.15 -2.82 1.47
CA GLY A 111 -14.52 -1.75 2.39
C GLY A 111 -14.49 -2.12 3.87
N HIS A 112 -13.98 -3.29 4.25
CA HIS A 112 -13.90 -3.67 5.67
C HIS A 112 -12.98 -2.73 6.47
N PRO A 113 -13.30 -2.45 7.75
CA PRO A 113 -12.47 -1.58 8.57
C PRO A 113 -11.11 -2.21 8.84
N TYR A 114 -10.05 -1.38 8.83
CA TYR A 114 -8.69 -1.82 9.09
C TYR A 114 -7.96 -0.81 9.98
N ASP A 115 -7.39 -1.29 11.09
CA ASP A 115 -6.57 -0.48 12.01
C ASP A 115 -5.08 -0.72 11.71
N ALA A 116 -4.51 0.19 10.93
CA ALA A 116 -3.14 0.04 10.45
C ALA A 116 -2.09 0.17 11.56
N LEU A 117 -2.33 1.03 12.54
CA LEU A 117 -1.40 1.22 13.65
C LEU A 117 -1.40 0.00 14.57
N ALA A 118 -2.58 -0.53 14.91
CA ALA A 118 -2.71 -1.75 15.70
C ALA A 118 -2.11 -2.96 14.98
N ALA A 119 -2.31 -3.09 13.67
CA ALA A 119 -1.74 -4.17 12.87
C ALA A 119 -0.20 -4.19 12.93
N ARG A 120 0.44 -3.01 12.97
CA ARG A 120 1.89 -2.87 13.19
C ARG A 120 2.33 -3.00 14.65
N GLY A 121 1.44 -3.32 15.58
CA GLY A 121 1.75 -3.39 17.00
C GLY A 121 2.10 -2.03 17.62
N GLY A 122 1.55 -0.94 17.07
CA GLY A 122 1.80 0.43 17.54
C GLY A 122 3.02 1.12 16.92
N GLU A 123 3.76 0.46 16.03
CA GLU A 123 4.88 1.09 15.31
C GLU A 123 4.36 2.16 14.33
N SER A 124 4.81 3.40 14.47
CA SER A 124 4.47 4.48 13.53
C SER A 124 5.34 4.42 12.28
N LEU A 125 4.77 4.75 11.12
CA LEU A 125 5.52 4.84 9.86
C LEU A 125 6.10 6.24 9.70
N VAL A 126 7.42 6.33 9.64
CA VAL A 126 8.14 7.59 9.45
C VAL A 126 8.35 7.83 7.96
N GLY A 127 7.88 8.97 7.46
CA GLY A 127 8.15 9.47 6.12
C GLY A 127 8.64 10.92 6.16
N SER A 128 9.04 11.46 5.00
CA SER A 128 9.55 12.84 4.91
C SER A 128 8.46 13.91 4.76
N GLY A 129 7.19 13.52 4.81
CA GLY A 129 6.06 14.44 4.76
C GLY A 129 6.11 15.45 5.91
N ARG A 130 5.58 16.65 5.70
CA ARG A 130 5.40 17.59 6.81
C ARG A 130 4.35 16.99 7.75
N PRO A 131 4.55 17.06 9.07
CA PRO A 131 3.51 16.66 10.01
C PRO A 131 2.25 17.45 9.68
N VAL A 132 1.20 16.74 9.25
CA VAL A 132 -0.11 17.37 9.08
C VAL A 132 -0.58 17.68 10.50
N SER A 133 -0.61 18.97 10.84
CA SER A 133 -1.14 19.46 12.12
C SER A 133 -2.53 18.85 12.32
N LYS A 134 -2.69 17.93 13.27
CA LYS A 134 -4.02 17.42 13.63
C LYS A 134 -4.81 18.61 14.20
N PRO A 135 -5.98 19.00 13.64
CA PRO A 135 -6.89 19.85 14.38
C PRO A 135 -7.37 19.05 15.59
N GLN A 136 -7.19 19.59 16.80
CA GLN A 136 -7.80 19.04 18.01
C GLN A 136 -9.33 19.14 17.89
N GLY A 137 -10.00 18.00 18.04
CA GLY A 137 -11.42 17.92 18.36
C GLY A 137 -12.37 17.61 17.21
N VAL A 138 -12.37 16.37 16.69
CA VAL A 138 -13.55 15.74 16.06
C VAL A 138 -13.52 14.23 16.36
N GLN A 139 -14.67 13.68 16.74
CA GLN A 139 -14.88 12.28 17.14
C GLN A 139 -14.27 11.27 16.15
N ARG A 140 -13.73 10.18 16.70
CA ARG A 140 -13.21 8.99 16.00
C ARG A 140 -14.23 8.50 14.97
N SER A 141 -14.10 8.98 13.74
CA SER A 141 -14.93 8.58 12.63
C SER A 141 -14.27 7.35 12.03
N THR A 142 -14.92 6.20 12.18
CA THR A 142 -14.67 5.04 11.31
C THR A 142 -14.67 5.55 9.88
N ILE A 143 -13.57 5.34 9.16
CA ILE A 143 -13.44 5.70 7.76
C ILE A 143 -14.53 4.92 7.00
N SER A 144 -15.70 5.51 6.82
CA SER A 144 -16.68 5.08 5.83
C SER A 144 -16.22 5.70 4.52
N THR A 145 -15.20 5.11 3.89
CA THR A 145 -14.90 5.43 2.50
C THR A 145 -16.02 4.82 1.66
N THR A 146 -17.11 5.57 1.46
CA THR A 146 -18.13 5.17 0.50
C THR A 146 -17.59 5.40 -0.91
N VAL A 147 -16.67 4.55 -1.36
CA VAL A 147 -16.36 4.43 -2.78
C VAL A 147 -17.58 3.74 -3.38
N ARG A 148 -18.42 4.50 -4.11
CA ARG A 148 -19.47 3.91 -4.92
C ARG A 148 -18.80 3.12 -6.06
N VAL A 149 -18.67 1.81 -5.88
CA VAL A 149 -18.32 0.89 -6.96
C VAL A 149 -19.55 0.08 -7.31
N SER A 150 -20.03 0.30 -8.53
CA SER A 150 -21.06 -0.50 -9.18
C SER A 150 -20.61 -1.96 -9.20
N LYS A 151 -21.39 -2.87 -8.60
CA LYS A 151 -21.20 -4.32 -8.70
C LYS A 151 -21.21 -4.73 -10.18
N LEU A 152 -20.04 -4.92 -10.79
CA LEU A 152 -19.79 -6.01 -11.75
C LEU A 152 -18.31 -6.08 -12.16
N CYS A 153 -17.78 -7.30 -12.20
CA CYS A 153 -16.57 -7.74 -12.90
C CYS A 153 -15.22 -7.23 -12.37
N MET A 154 -14.42 -8.12 -11.76
CA MET A 154 -12.97 -8.22 -12.01
C MET A 154 -12.27 -9.49 -11.49
N TYR A 155 -12.97 -10.54 -11.03
CA TYR A 155 -12.29 -11.82 -10.71
C TYR A 155 -11.83 -12.62 -11.96
N ASN A 156 -12.14 -12.17 -13.18
CA ASN A 156 -11.89 -12.91 -14.42
C ASN A 156 -10.95 -12.22 -15.43
N ARG A 157 -10.23 -11.14 -15.08
CA ARG A 157 -9.41 -10.40 -16.06
C ARG A 157 -7.91 -10.75 -16.08
N TYR A 158 -7.41 -11.58 -15.16
CA TYR A 158 -5.99 -12.03 -15.15
C TYR A 158 -5.80 -13.49 -15.57
N ARG A 159 -6.77 -14.09 -16.27
CA ARG A 159 -6.60 -15.38 -16.93
C ARG A 159 -7.09 -15.25 -18.36
N LYS A 160 -6.17 -15.12 -19.31
CA LYS A 160 -6.43 -15.30 -20.74
C LYS A 160 -5.33 -16.22 -21.31
N PRO A 161 -5.69 -17.00 -22.35
CA PRO A 161 -5.33 -18.41 -22.52
C PRO A 161 -3.86 -18.66 -22.86
#